data_AF-A0A0E0IPY2-F1
#
_entry.id   AF-A0A0E0IPY2-F1
#
_cell.length_a   1.000
_cell.length_b   1.000
_cell.length_c   1.000
_cell.angle_alpha   90.00
_cell.angle_beta   90.00
_cell.angle_gamma   90.00
#
_symmetry.space_group_name_H-M   'P 1'
#
loop_
_entity.id
_entity.type
_entity.pdbx_description
1 polymer ?
#
loop_
_entity_poly.entity_id
_entity_poly.type
_entity_poly.pdbx_seq_one_letter_code
_entity_poly.pdbx_strand_id
1 'polypeptide(L)'
;MVEGFPALTHRDMRTNGLGYDWNHIQRVKHDGNTWVMLRRDRPKRSHSGLNKRCRCRCPIAPKNTFCSPSCKVEVIQRGRSWQLVQQLVNINFNQLHWRDRYCTTCMQSFSSQHCLSHMSHHPVEHVLVDIAMEEGFPFIVDPDEQLPEVICSRVTRVIVRDGRPTIPLRPQVLPNVNNAHNCTCIMGEWCSVLCKRNGTLVAGVD
;
A
#
# COMPACT_ATOMS: atom_id res chain seq x y z
N MET A 1 6.80 -6.68 5.07
CA MET A 1 7.00 -7.24 6.44
C MET A 1 8.33 -7.96 6.47
N VAL A 2 8.99 -8.04 7.62
CA VAL A 2 10.23 -8.81 7.83
C VAL A 2 9.97 -9.75 9.00
N GLU A 3 9.99 -11.07 8.80
CA GLU A 3 9.66 -12.07 9.84
C GLU A 3 8.32 -11.78 10.57
N GLY A 4 7.30 -11.34 9.85
CA GLY A 4 6.00 -10.97 10.45
C GLY A 4 5.96 -9.58 11.09
N PHE A 5 7.06 -8.83 11.11
CA PHE A 5 7.10 -7.48 11.65
C PHE A 5 6.90 -6.42 10.55
N PRO A 6 6.11 -5.36 10.82
CA PRO A 6 5.86 -4.31 9.84
C PRO A 6 7.12 -3.47 9.62
N ALA A 7 7.49 -3.32 8.34
CA ALA A 7 8.73 -2.66 7.94
C ALA A 7 8.61 -2.07 6.54
N LEU A 8 9.38 -1.01 6.29
CA LEU A 8 9.55 -0.38 4.98
C LEU A 8 10.95 -0.70 4.45
N THR A 9 11.08 -0.91 3.13
CA THR A 9 12.40 -0.97 2.51
C THR A 9 13.03 0.42 2.46
N HIS A 10 14.36 0.47 2.38
CA HIS A 10 15.05 1.73 2.07
C HIS A 10 14.54 2.38 0.78
N ARG A 11 14.14 1.58 -0.21
CA ARG A 11 13.61 2.06 -1.49
C ARG A 11 12.26 2.75 -1.30
N ASP A 12 11.33 2.14 -0.57
CA ASP A 12 10.00 2.70 -0.31
C ASP A 12 10.10 4.05 0.39
N MET A 13 11.03 4.21 1.32
CA MET A 13 11.24 5.50 1.99
C MET A 13 11.87 6.57 1.09
N ARG A 14 12.64 6.19 0.06
CA ARG A 14 13.19 7.16 -0.89
C ARG A 14 12.14 7.61 -1.90
N THR A 15 11.38 6.67 -2.43
CA THR A 15 10.39 6.93 -3.49
C THR A 15 9.08 7.49 -2.93
N ASN A 16 8.62 6.91 -1.81
CA ASN A 16 7.37 7.26 -1.15
C ASN A 16 7.64 7.79 0.25
N GLY A 17 8.71 8.56 0.47
CA GLY A 17 9.15 9.00 1.80
C GLY A 17 8.16 9.85 2.57
N LEU A 18 6.98 10.10 2.00
CA LEU A 18 5.85 10.86 2.54
C LEU A 18 6.26 12.28 2.95
N GLY A 19 7.48 12.75 2.68
CA GLY A 19 8.01 14.02 3.19
C GLY A 19 8.40 13.99 4.69
N TYR A 20 8.39 12.82 5.34
CA TYR A 20 8.79 12.67 6.73
C TYR A 20 10.32 12.59 6.89
N ASP A 21 10.86 13.10 7.99
CA ASP A 21 12.28 12.99 8.30
C ASP A 21 12.61 11.58 8.86
N TRP A 22 13.21 10.75 8.02
CA TRP A 22 13.61 9.38 8.38
C TRP A 22 15.02 9.28 9.01
N ASN A 23 15.71 10.40 9.23
CA ASN A 23 17.06 10.39 9.78
C ASN A 23 17.09 9.95 11.24
N HIS A 24 18.24 9.38 11.65
CA HIS A 24 18.53 8.89 13.00
C HIS A 24 17.62 7.77 13.51
N ILE A 25 16.89 7.10 12.61
CA ILE A 25 16.11 5.90 12.91
C ILE A 25 16.97 4.66 12.62
N GLN A 26 16.99 3.73 13.56
CA GLN A 26 17.69 2.46 13.41
C GLN A 26 17.20 1.69 12.17
N ARG A 27 18.16 1.16 11.41
CA ARG A 27 17.92 0.30 10.26
C ARG A 27 18.36 -1.13 10.56
N VAL A 28 17.71 -2.10 9.92
CA VAL A 28 17.97 -3.52 10.07
C VAL A 28 18.36 -4.10 8.71
N LYS A 29 19.43 -4.90 8.67
CA LYS A 29 19.76 -5.71 7.49
C LYS A 29 19.06 -7.06 7.62
N HIS A 30 18.30 -7.43 6.61
CA HIS A 30 17.62 -8.72 6.53
C HIS A 30 17.49 -9.13 5.07
N ASP A 31 17.89 -10.36 4.77
CA ASP A 31 17.82 -10.96 3.43
C ASP A 31 18.40 -10.06 2.32
N GLY A 32 19.68 -9.68 2.49
CA GLY A 32 20.40 -8.77 1.58
C GLY A 32 19.92 -7.31 1.56
N ASN A 33 18.77 -7.01 2.18
CA ASN A 33 18.10 -5.72 2.09
C ASN A 33 18.22 -4.91 3.39
N THR A 34 18.08 -3.59 3.26
CA THR A 34 18.04 -2.66 4.40
C THR A 34 16.62 -2.17 4.65
N TRP A 35 16.15 -2.38 5.87
CA TRP A 35 14.78 -2.13 6.31
C TRP A 35 14.72 -1.11 7.44
N VAL A 36 13.58 -0.43 7.53
CA VAL A 36 13.18 0.34 8.71
C VAL A 36 11.96 -0.33 9.32
N MET A 37 12.13 -0.85 10.54
CA MET A 37 11.04 -1.46 11.31
C MET A 37 10.11 -0.35 11.77
N LEU A 38 8.81 -0.44 11.46
CA LEU A 38 7.84 0.60 11.81
C LEU A 38 7.61 0.68 13.33
N ARG A 39 7.70 -0.48 14.00
CA ARG A 39 7.47 -0.65 15.44
C ARG A 39 8.77 -1.02 16.18
N ARG A 40 8.66 -1.14 17.51
CA ARG A 40 9.79 -1.50 18.39
C ARG A 40 10.22 -2.96 18.19
N ASP A 41 9.29 -3.80 17.75
CA ASP A 41 9.52 -5.22 17.48
C ASP A 41 10.44 -5.39 16.27
N ARG A 42 11.45 -6.25 16.42
CA ARG A 42 12.48 -6.44 15.40
C ARG A 42 12.96 -7.88 15.33
N PRO A 43 13.47 -8.32 14.17
CA PRO A 43 14.17 -9.60 14.03
C PRO A 43 15.34 -9.71 15.02
N LYS A 44 15.43 -10.89 15.68
CA LYS A 44 16.45 -11.19 16.72
C LYS A 44 17.90 -11.11 16.20
N ARG A 45 18.12 -11.10 14.88
CA ARG A 45 19.44 -11.14 14.26
C ARG A 45 20.14 -9.78 14.13
N SER A 46 19.44 -8.68 14.43
CA SER A 46 19.91 -7.31 14.09
C SER A 46 20.81 -6.61 15.12
N HIS A 47 21.32 -7.34 16.13
CA HIS A 47 21.81 -6.73 17.37
C HIS A 47 23.32 -6.39 17.44
N SER A 48 24.11 -6.68 16.41
CA SER A 48 25.54 -6.37 16.45
C SER A 48 25.81 -4.85 16.47
N GLY A 49 26.72 -4.39 17.33
CA GLY A 49 27.15 -2.98 17.40
C GLY A 49 26.14 -1.99 18.00
N LEU A 50 25.16 -2.45 18.79
CA LEU A 50 24.15 -1.61 19.43
C LEU A 50 24.53 -1.29 20.89
N ASN A 51 25.24 -0.18 21.12
CA ASN A 51 25.73 0.22 22.46
C ASN A 51 25.08 1.49 23.03
N LYS A 52 24.23 2.18 22.27
CA LYS A 52 23.38 3.28 22.76
C LYS A 52 21.96 2.78 23.00
N ARG A 53 21.16 3.60 23.67
CA ARG A 53 19.75 3.29 23.95
C ARG A 53 18.83 4.38 23.40
N CYS A 54 17.75 3.95 22.75
CA CYS A 54 16.60 4.79 22.48
C CYS A 54 15.93 5.17 23.81
N ARG A 55 15.08 6.20 23.82
CA ARG A 55 14.26 6.59 25.00
C ARG A 55 13.42 5.42 25.54
N CYS A 56 12.93 4.55 24.65
CA CYS A 56 12.22 3.31 25.03
C CYS A 56 13.14 2.18 25.56
N ARG A 57 14.43 2.48 25.79
CA ARG A 57 15.49 1.57 26.25
C ARG A 57 15.95 0.49 25.27
N CYS A 58 15.36 0.41 24.07
CA CYS A 58 15.83 -0.48 23.02
C CYS A 58 17.28 -0.15 22.60
N PRO A 59 18.16 -1.17 22.46
CA PRO A 59 19.50 -0.99 21.92
C PRO A 59 19.49 -0.39 20.51
N ILE A 60 20.34 0.59 20.25
CA ILE A 60 20.54 1.25 18.95
C ILE A 60 22.04 1.49 18.68
N ALA A 61 22.37 1.65 17.40
CA ALA A 61 23.72 2.02 16.97
C ALA A 61 24.04 3.46 17.40
N PRO A 62 25.32 3.80 17.65
CA PRO A 62 25.72 5.11 18.19
C PRO A 62 25.24 6.32 17.37
N LYS A 63 25.11 6.16 16.05
CA LYS A 63 24.69 7.21 15.11
C LYS A 63 23.18 7.49 15.07
N ASN A 64 22.39 6.64 15.74
CA ASN A 64 20.93 6.72 15.73
C ASN A 64 20.43 7.26 17.08
N THR A 65 19.25 7.87 17.05
CA THR A 65 18.57 8.42 18.23
C THR A 65 17.31 7.63 18.56
N PHE A 66 16.68 7.05 17.54
CA PHE A 66 15.41 6.33 17.65
C PHE A 66 15.57 4.88 17.18
N CYS A 67 14.96 3.93 17.88
CA CYS A 67 14.96 2.53 17.46
C CYS A 67 13.98 2.24 16.32
N SER A 68 12.96 3.08 16.14
CA SER A 68 11.90 2.91 15.14
C SER A 68 11.18 4.25 14.90
N PRO A 69 10.43 4.38 13.79
CA PRO A 69 9.55 5.52 13.54
C PRO A 69 8.53 5.73 14.66
N SER A 70 7.96 4.65 15.21
CA SER A 70 7.06 4.70 16.38
C SER A 70 7.65 5.50 17.54
N CYS A 71 8.93 5.28 17.90
CA CYS A 71 9.56 6.08 18.95
C CYS A 71 9.88 7.51 18.52
N LYS A 72 10.14 7.77 17.23
CA LYS A 72 10.41 9.13 16.75
C LYS A 72 9.14 9.98 16.76
N VAL A 73 8.01 9.45 16.28
CA VAL A 73 6.74 10.20 16.24
C VAL A 73 6.17 10.48 17.63
N GLU A 74 6.46 9.61 18.62
CA GLU A 74 6.11 9.86 20.03
C GLU A 74 6.86 11.07 20.61
N VAL A 75 8.12 11.25 20.22
CA VAL A 75 9.00 12.31 20.75
C VAL A 75 8.91 13.61 19.94
N ILE A 76 8.81 13.50 18.61
CA ILE A 76 8.77 14.63 17.69
C ILE A 76 7.37 14.70 17.09
N GLN A 77 6.50 15.51 17.71
CA GLN A 77 5.09 15.64 17.33
C GLN A 77 4.84 16.80 16.35
N ARG A 78 5.72 16.96 15.38
CA ARG A 78 5.70 18.07 14.41
C ARG A 78 6.45 17.73 13.14
N GLY A 79 6.25 18.54 12.10
CA GLY A 79 6.92 18.43 10.81
C GLY A 79 6.04 17.81 9.73
N ARG A 80 6.54 17.85 8.49
CA ARG A 80 5.79 17.34 7.33
C ARG A 80 5.44 15.87 7.52
N SER A 81 4.17 15.55 7.29
CA SER A 81 3.61 14.20 7.29
C SER A 81 3.82 13.41 8.58
N TRP A 82 4.09 14.08 9.70
CA TRP A 82 4.17 13.44 11.01
C TRP A 82 2.88 12.70 11.35
N GLN A 83 1.71 13.32 11.14
CA GLN A 83 0.39 12.70 11.40
C GLN A 83 0.19 11.43 10.58
N LEU A 84 0.62 11.43 9.32
CA LEU A 84 0.49 10.27 8.44
C LEU A 84 1.42 9.13 8.90
N VAL A 85 2.66 9.43 9.31
CA VAL A 85 3.55 8.40 9.88
C VAL A 85 3.04 7.92 11.24
N GLN A 86 2.45 8.80 12.05
CA GLN A 86 1.79 8.43 13.31
C GLN A 86 0.64 7.45 13.07
N GLN A 87 -0.18 7.67 12.05
CA GLN A 87 -1.21 6.71 11.64
C GLN A 87 -0.56 5.40 11.19
N LEU A 88 0.43 5.47 10.29
CA LEU A 88 1.12 4.29 9.73
C LEU A 88 1.69 3.35 10.79
N VAL A 89 2.34 3.88 11.84
CA VAL A 89 2.94 3.02 12.89
C VAL A 89 1.89 2.36 13.79
N ASN A 90 0.69 2.93 13.87
CA ASN A 90 -0.43 2.44 14.66
C ASN A 90 -1.36 1.49 13.88
N ILE A 91 -1.21 1.37 12.56
CA ILE A 91 -1.98 0.42 11.74
C ILE A 91 -1.78 -1.01 12.25
N ASN A 92 -2.87 -1.75 12.46
CA ASN A 92 -2.81 -3.15 12.87
C ASN A 92 -2.56 -4.09 11.69
N PHE A 93 -1.30 -4.26 11.30
CA PHE A 93 -0.88 -5.12 10.17
C PHE A 93 -1.25 -6.61 10.28
N ASN A 94 -1.74 -7.07 11.42
CA ASN A 94 -2.21 -8.45 11.62
C ASN A 94 -3.70 -8.62 11.27
N GLN A 95 -4.43 -7.52 11.05
CA GLN A 95 -5.78 -7.59 10.51
C GLN A 95 -5.71 -7.77 9.01
N LEU A 96 -6.56 -8.66 8.49
CA LEU A 96 -6.84 -8.75 7.06
C LEU A 96 -7.48 -7.44 6.61
N HIS A 97 -6.65 -6.52 6.12
CA HIS A 97 -7.12 -5.26 5.55
C HIS A 97 -7.63 -5.53 4.14
N TRP A 98 -8.91 -5.88 4.04
CA TRP A 98 -9.60 -5.92 2.77
C TRP A 98 -9.84 -4.50 2.28
N ARG A 99 -9.45 -4.23 1.03
CA ARG A 99 -9.79 -2.99 0.34
C ARG A 99 -11.16 -3.20 -0.28
N ASP A 100 -12.17 -2.78 0.47
CA ASP A 100 -13.59 -2.98 0.20
C ASP A 100 -14.21 -1.84 -0.62
N ARG A 101 -13.51 -0.71 -0.76
CA ARG A 101 -14.00 0.45 -1.53
C ARG A 101 -13.03 0.87 -2.60
N TYR A 102 -13.55 1.24 -3.77
CA TYR A 102 -12.83 1.92 -4.83
C TYR A 102 -13.28 3.37 -4.94
N CYS A 103 -12.32 4.30 -4.88
CA CYS A 103 -12.58 5.72 -5.14
C CYS A 103 -12.31 6.03 -6.61
N THR A 104 -13.34 6.50 -7.31
CA THR A 104 -13.24 6.93 -8.72
C THR A 104 -12.34 8.16 -8.89
N THR A 105 -12.32 9.08 -7.92
CA THR A 105 -11.47 10.28 -7.95
C THR A 105 -9.99 9.97 -7.72
N CYS A 106 -9.67 9.16 -6.70
CA CYS A 106 -8.27 8.73 -6.47
C CYS A 106 -7.80 7.66 -7.47
N MET A 107 -8.75 7.01 -8.15
CA MET A 107 -8.52 5.78 -8.91
C MET A 107 -7.77 4.71 -8.09
N GLN A 108 -8.18 4.54 -6.84
CA GLN A 108 -7.52 3.66 -5.87
C GLN A 108 -8.52 2.94 -4.99
N SER A 109 -8.22 1.67 -4.72
CA SER A 109 -8.93 0.91 -3.69
C SER A 109 -8.34 1.15 -2.30
N PHE A 110 -9.23 1.28 -1.32
CA PHE A 110 -8.91 1.52 0.09
C PHE A 110 -9.83 0.69 1.00
N SER A 111 -9.52 0.65 2.30
CA SER A 111 -10.35 0.00 3.31
C SER A 111 -11.20 1.04 4.02
N SER A 112 -12.52 0.95 3.91
CA SER A 112 -13.48 1.89 4.51
C SER A 112 -13.34 1.94 6.03
N GLN A 113 -13.09 0.78 6.66
CA GLN A 113 -12.87 0.66 8.10
C GLN A 113 -11.66 1.47 8.60
N HIS A 114 -10.66 1.68 7.76
CA HIS A 114 -9.41 2.33 8.14
C HIS A 114 -9.19 3.70 7.50
N CYS A 115 -10.07 4.13 6.60
CA CYS A 115 -10.09 5.47 6.02
C CYS A 115 -11.46 6.10 6.26
N LEU A 116 -11.86 6.23 7.53
CA LEU A 116 -13.14 6.80 7.94
C LEU A 116 -13.36 8.23 7.41
N SER A 117 -12.27 8.99 7.24
CA SER A 117 -12.29 10.35 6.71
C SER A 117 -11.95 10.43 5.22
N HIS A 118 -12.05 9.32 4.45
CA HIS A 118 -11.68 9.33 3.04
C HIS A 118 -12.42 10.44 2.26
N MET A 119 -13.71 10.61 2.55
CA MET A 119 -14.55 11.64 1.92
C MET A 119 -14.06 13.06 2.19
N SER A 120 -13.45 13.32 3.35
CA SER A 120 -12.97 14.64 3.75
C SER A 120 -11.77 15.13 2.94
N HIS A 121 -11.14 14.26 2.14
CA HIS A 121 -10.04 14.62 1.24
C HIS A 121 -10.50 15.11 -0.14
N HIS A 122 -11.78 14.95 -0.48
CA HIS A 122 -12.31 15.27 -1.80
C HIS A 122 -13.15 16.55 -1.74
N PRO A 123 -12.78 17.59 -2.50
CA PRO A 123 -13.56 18.84 -2.55
C PRO A 123 -14.80 18.75 -3.45
N VAL A 124 -15.01 17.62 -4.15
CA VAL A 124 -16.06 17.44 -5.16
C VAL A 124 -16.79 16.11 -4.95
N GLU A 125 -17.98 15.98 -5.55
CA GLU A 125 -18.71 14.71 -5.62
C GLU A 125 -17.80 13.60 -6.15
N HIS A 126 -17.84 12.46 -5.45
CA HIS A 126 -17.01 11.30 -5.74
C HIS A 126 -17.87 10.05 -5.64
N VAL A 127 -17.66 9.13 -6.56
CA VAL A 127 -18.35 7.84 -6.54
C VAL A 127 -17.45 6.84 -5.82
N LEU A 128 -17.98 6.28 -4.72
CA LEU A 128 -17.38 5.15 -4.02
C LEU A 128 -18.10 3.88 -4.43
N VAL A 129 -17.32 2.93 -4.92
CA VAL A 129 -17.83 1.66 -5.42
C VAL A 129 -17.42 0.55 -4.46
N ASP A 130 -18.37 -0.32 -4.12
CA ASP A 130 -18.09 -1.52 -3.34
C ASP A 130 -17.28 -2.51 -4.17
N ILE A 131 -16.32 -3.16 -3.51
CA ILE A 131 -15.46 -4.17 -4.12
C ILE A 131 -15.92 -5.54 -3.65
N ALA A 132 -16.22 -6.42 -4.61
CA ALA A 132 -16.48 -7.83 -4.36
C ALA A 132 -15.18 -8.64 -4.36
N MET A 133 -15.11 -9.64 -3.48
CA MET A 133 -14.06 -10.66 -3.50
C MET A 133 -14.57 -11.96 -4.09
N GLU A 134 -13.99 -12.38 -5.19
CA GLU A 134 -14.25 -13.72 -5.76
C GLU A 134 -12.93 -14.47 -5.90
N GLU A 135 -12.85 -15.64 -5.26
CA GLU A 135 -11.65 -16.51 -5.28
C GLU A 135 -10.34 -15.77 -4.89
N GLY A 136 -10.46 -14.78 -3.99
CA GLY A 136 -9.34 -13.98 -3.52
C GLY A 136 -8.95 -12.81 -4.43
N PHE A 137 -9.71 -12.55 -5.50
CA PHE A 137 -9.48 -11.45 -6.43
C PHE A 137 -10.51 -10.33 -6.27
N PRO A 138 -10.08 -9.05 -6.36
CA PRO A 138 -10.96 -7.90 -6.22
C PRO A 138 -11.66 -7.53 -7.53
N PHE A 139 -12.98 -7.39 -7.49
CA PHE A 139 -13.83 -7.04 -8.62
C PHE A 139 -14.75 -5.87 -8.33
N ILE A 140 -15.11 -5.13 -9.37
CA ILE A 140 -16.27 -4.23 -9.37
C ILE A 140 -17.38 -4.93 -10.14
N VAL A 141 -18.51 -5.13 -9.47
CA VAL A 141 -19.71 -5.76 -10.03
C VAL A 141 -20.55 -4.70 -10.73
N ASP A 142 -21.24 -5.05 -11.81
CA ASP A 142 -22.04 -4.16 -12.64
C ASP A 142 -21.34 -2.82 -12.92
N PRO A 143 -20.11 -2.88 -13.49
CA PRO A 143 -19.24 -1.72 -13.60
C PRO A 143 -19.82 -0.62 -14.47
N ASP A 144 -20.65 -0.96 -15.46
CA ASP A 144 -21.28 0.01 -16.35
C ASP A 144 -22.37 0.84 -15.63
N GLU A 145 -22.87 0.37 -14.47
CA GLU A 145 -23.81 1.12 -13.61
C GLU A 145 -23.08 1.91 -12.51
N GLN A 146 -21.96 1.39 -12.01
CA GLN A 146 -21.29 1.92 -10.82
C GLN A 146 -20.12 2.86 -11.11
N LEU A 147 -19.56 2.82 -12.33
CA LEU A 147 -18.36 3.56 -12.67
C LEU A 147 -18.56 4.43 -13.93
N PRO A 148 -17.88 5.59 -13.98
CA PRO A 148 -17.78 6.36 -15.22
C PRO A 148 -17.20 5.53 -16.38
N GLU A 149 -17.72 5.73 -17.59
CA GLU A 149 -17.27 5.03 -18.80
C GLU A 149 -15.75 5.16 -19.04
N VAL A 150 -15.17 6.31 -18.70
CA VAL A 150 -13.71 6.53 -18.80
C VAL A 150 -12.90 5.55 -17.97
N ILE A 151 -13.47 4.95 -16.91
CA ILE A 151 -12.81 3.92 -16.10
C ILE A 151 -13.05 2.54 -16.71
N CYS A 152 -14.29 2.19 -17.05
CA CYS A 152 -14.68 0.85 -17.52
C CYS A 152 -14.25 0.52 -18.94
N SER A 153 -14.22 1.53 -19.82
CA SER A 153 -13.98 1.32 -21.24
C SER A 153 -12.68 0.56 -21.48
N ARG A 154 -12.71 -0.42 -22.38
CA ARG A 154 -11.52 -1.21 -22.73
C ARG A 154 -10.90 -1.98 -21.55
N VAL A 155 -11.62 -2.16 -20.43
CA VAL A 155 -11.22 -3.11 -19.37
C VAL A 155 -11.95 -4.43 -19.60
N THR A 156 -11.22 -5.53 -19.57
CA THR A 156 -11.77 -6.87 -19.80
C THR A 156 -12.88 -7.18 -18.78
N ARG A 157 -14.04 -7.60 -19.29
CA ARG A 157 -15.18 -8.02 -18.48
C ARG A 157 -15.05 -9.50 -18.13
N VAL A 158 -15.36 -9.85 -16.89
CA VAL A 158 -15.37 -11.21 -16.37
C VAL A 158 -16.73 -11.49 -15.77
N ILE A 159 -17.34 -12.62 -16.12
CA ILE A 159 -18.56 -13.11 -15.47
C ILE A 159 -18.11 -13.90 -14.23
N VAL A 160 -18.51 -13.45 -13.04
CA VAL A 160 -18.29 -14.19 -11.79
C VAL A 160 -19.43 -15.19 -11.54
N ARG A 161 -19.32 -16.04 -10.50
CA ARG A 161 -20.24 -17.17 -10.24
C ARG A 161 -21.73 -16.79 -10.23
N ASP A 162 -22.04 -15.57 -9.83
CA ASP A 162 -23.41 -15.05 -9.75
C ASP A 162 -23.97 -14.56 -11.11
N GLY A 163 -23.24 -14.77 -12.20
CA GLY A 163 -23.66 -14.39 -13.56
C GLY A 163 -23.57 -12.89 -13.86
N ARG A 164 -23.23 -12.06 -12.86
CA ARG A 164 -23.09 -10.61 -13.02
C ARG A 164 -21.80 -10.23 -13.77
N PRO A 165 -21.85 -9.25 -14.67
CA PRO A 165 -20.66 -8.70 -15.30
C PRO A 165 -19.80 -7.99 -14.25
N THR A 166 -18.50 -8.24 -14.31
CA THR A 166 -17.53 -7.59 -13.42
C THR A 166 -16.31 -7.10 -14.20
N ILE A 167 -15.55 -6.19 -13.62
CA ILE A 167 -14.17 -5.89 -14.05
C ILE A 167 -13.17 -6.15 -12.92
N PRO A 168 -12.00 -6.72 -13.21
CA PRO A 168 -10.94 -6.88 -12.23
C PRO A 168 -10.32 -5.53 -11.84
N LEU A 169 -10.15 -5.31 -10.55
CA LEU A 169 -9.40 -4.14 -10.05
C LEU A 169 -7.89 -4.31 -10.17
N ARG A 170 -7.42 -5.56 -10.16
CA ARG A 170 -6.01 -5.92 -10.33
C ARG A 170 -5.89 -7.07 -11.32
N PRO A 171 -4.74 -7.24 -11.99
CA PRO A 171 -4.52 -8.37 -12.87
C PRO A 171 -4.79 -9.68 -12.13
N GLN A 172 -5.64 -10.52 -12.69
CA GLN A 172 -5.76 -11.89 -12.23
C GLN A 172 -4.49 -12.63 -12.62
N VAL A 173 -3.76 -13.11 -11.63
CA VAL A 173 -2.59 -13.95 -11.84
C VAL A 173 -3.13 -15.36 -12.02
N LEU A 174 -3.20 -15.85 -13.26
CA LEU A 174 -3.31 -17.29 -13.45
C LEU A 174 -2.00 -17.93 -12.96
N PRO A 175 -2.04 -18.99 -12.13
CA PRO A 175 -0.83 -19.68 -11.72
C PRO A 175 -0.12 -20.23 -12.96
N ASN A 176 0.99 -19.61 -13.36
CA ASN A 176 1.88 -20.13 -14.38
C ASN A 176 3.17 -20.62 -13.71
N VAL A 177 3.68 -21.73 -14.20
CA VAL A 177 4.78 -22.56 -13.65
C VAL A 177 6.11 -21.81 -13.54
N ASN A 178 6.21 -20.62 -14.14
CA ASN A 178 7.49 -19.90 -14.31
C ASN A 178 7.66 -18.64 -13.45
N ASN A 179 6.80 -18.37 -12.46
CA ASN A 179 6.92 -17.20 -11.55
C ASN A 179 7.08 -15.83 -12.23
N ALA A 180 6.81 -15.72 -13.54
CA ALA A 180 6.85 -14.48 -14.29
C ALA A 180 5.46 -13.83 -14.24
N HIS A 181 5.39 -12.65 -13.65
CA HIS A 181 4.19 -11.80 -13.54
C HIS A 181 3.77 -11.25 -14.92
N ASN A 182 3.08 -12.05 -15.73
CA ASN A 182 2.69 -11.61 -17.07
C ASN A 182 1.31 -10.96 -17.06
N CYS A 183 1.23 -9.63 -17.31
CA CYS A 183 -0.04 -8.99 -17.67
C CYS A 183 -0.52 -9.59 -18.99
N THR A 184 -1.80 -9.98 -19.08
CA THR A 184 -2.48 -10.36 -20.33
C THR A 184 -3.07 -9.17 -21.08
N CYS A 185 -2.54 -7.96 -20.84
CA CYS A 185 -2.94 -6.73 -21.53
C CYS A 185 -2.79 -6.93 -23.05
N ILE A 186 -3.86 -6.80 -23.83
CA ILE A 186 -3.84 -6.92 -25.29
C ILE A 186 -3.83 -5.50 -25.89
N MET A 187 -3.23 -5.31 -27.06
CA MET A 187 -3.39 -4.04 -27.78
C MET A 187 -4.86 -3.70 -27.94
N GLY A 188 -5.32 -2.63 -27.29
CA GLY A 188 -6.74 -2.30 -27.31
C GLY A 188 -7.45 -2.51 -25.98
N GLU A 189 -7.01 -3.43 -25.13
CA GLU A 189 -7.75 -3.87 -23.94
C GLU A 189 -6.86 -4.10 -22.71
N TRP A 190 -7.37 -3.70 -21.55
CA TRP A 190 -6.69 -3.78 -20.26
C TRP A 190 -7.28 -4.90 -19.43
N CYS A 191 -6.43 -5.79 -18.90
CA CYS A 191 -6.91 -6.89 -18.06
C CYS A 191 -7.45 -6.45 -16.69
N SER A 192 -7.24 -5.19 -16.28
CA SER A 192 -7.72 -4.63 -15.02
C SER A 192 -7.71 -3.11 -15.02
N VAL A 193 -8.49 -2.53 -14.08
CA VAL A 193 -8.51 -1.08 -13.82
C VAL A 193 -7.11 -0.55 -13.46
N LEU A 194 -6.33 -1.31 -12.68
CA LEU A 194 -4.96 -0.94 -12.32
C LEU A 194 -4.03 -0.84 -13.54
N CYS A 195 -4.11 -1.79 -14.47
CA CYS A 195 -3.32 -1.79 -15.69
C CYS A 195 -3.67 -0.60 -16.58
N LYS A 196 -4.96 -0.32 -16.76
CA LYS A 196 -5.42 0.86 -17.50
C LYS A 196 -4.84 2.14 -16.93
N ARG A 197 -4.99 2.36 -15.62
CA ARG A 197 -4.43 3.54 -14.93
C ARG A 197 -2.93 3.68 -15.19
N ASN A 198 -2.17 2.61 -14.96
CA ASN A 198 -0.71 2.67 -15.09
C ASN A 198 -0.29 2.86 -16.55
N GLY A 199 -1.00 2.25 -17.51
CA GLY A 199 -0.75 2.43 -18.94
C GLY A 199 -1.04 3.85 -19.43
N THR A 200 -2.16 4.45 -18.98
CA THR A 200 -2.48 5.86 -19.28
C THR A 200 -1.44 6.82 -18.68
N LEU A 201 -0.95 6.55 -17.47
CA LEU A 201 0.12 7.36 -16.85
C LEU A 201 1.45 7.27 -17.61
N VAL A 202 1.75 6.13 -18.25
CA VAL A 202 2.97 5.96 -19.07
C VAL A 202 2.81 6.62 -20.44
N ALA A 203 1.59 6.63 -21.00
CA ALA A 203 1.28 7.29 -22.26
C ALA A 203 1.15 8.82 -22.16
N GLY A 204 1.09 9.37 -20.94
CA GLY A 204 0.94 10.81 -20.67
C GLY A 204 2.25 11.54 -20.37
N VAL A 205 3.36 11.14 -21.00
CA VAL A 205 4.59 11.94 -21.07
C VAL A 205 4.60 12.61 -22.45
N ASP A 206 3.83 13.69 -22.58
CA ASP A 206 4.02 14.72 -23.61
C ASP A 206 4.35 16.04 -22.89
#